data_AF-A0A818GSZ0-F1
#
_entry.id   AF-A0A818GSZ0-F1
#
_cell.length_a   1.000
_cell.length_b   1.000
_cell.length_c   1.000
_cell.angle_alpha   90.00
_cell.angle_beta   90.00
_cell.angle_gamma   90.00
#
_symmetry.space_group_name_H-M   'P 1'
#
loop_
_entity.id
_entity.type
_entity.pdbx_description
1 polymer ?
#
loop_
_entity_poly.entity_id
_entity_poly.type
_entity_poly.pdbx_seq_one_letter_code
_entity_poly.pdbx_strand_id
1 'polypeptide(L)'
;MCSTILGVINGETSSYDVITKKDGYEIRRYNKLYLAQISYEVPLNTDFLSESGLRFIPLYKYISGCNDTQTKMSIMAPVIMQEAENNCIIKRTMSFIMSPTKFTSLDQIPIPNGKNIRIVEQTNSFYLACITFNMTMTTEKNAAKEKELREAAHRDGFQLSSNKNDILYFGYNPPFIIPHFKRNDICIPVINQELNSH
;
A
#
# COMPACT_ATOMS: atom_id res chain seq x y z
N MET A 1 -26.50 -11.64 -10.94
CA MET A 1 -26.07 -12.45 -9.79
C MET A 1 -24.57 -12.32 -9.64
N CYS A 2 -24.10 -11.77 -8.52
CA CYS A 2 -22.67 -11.57 -8.25
C CYS A 2 -22.13 -12.85 -7.62
N SER A 3 -21.46 -13.69 -8.41
CA SER A 3 -20.87 -14.94 -7.91
C SER A 3 -19.71 -14.65 -6.97
N THR A 4 -19.79 -15.19 -5.76
CA THR A 4 -18.70 -15.22 -4.78
C THR A 4 -17.66 -16.22 -5.26
N ILE A 5 -16.55 -15.74 -5.81
CA ILE A 5 -15.35 -16.56 -6.05
C ILE A 5 -14.37 -16.24 -4.94
N LEU A 6 -14.03 -17.25 -4.12
CA LEU A 6 -12.93 -17.17 -3.16
C LEU A 6 -11.62 -17.00 -3.96
N GLY A 7 -11.12 -15.76 -3.97
CA GLY A 7 -9.96 -15.36 -4.77
C GLY A 7 -8.63 -15.68 -4.09
N VAL A 8 -7.86 -16.58 -4.72
CA VAL A 8 -6.40 -16.61 -4.61
C VAL A 8 -5.87 -15.35 -5.29
N ILE A 9 -4.97 -14.58 -4.65
CA ILE A 9 -4.29 -13.45 -5.31
C ILE A 9 -3.22 -14.02 -6.25
N ASN A 10 -3.60 -14.40 -7.47
CA ASN A 10 -2.67 -14.58 -8.59
C ASN A 10 -2.50 -13.24 -9.33
N GLY A 11 -2.09 -12.21 -8.60
CA GLY A 11 -2.01 -10.83 -9.08
C GLY A 11 -0.60 -10.47 -9.57
N GLU A 12 -0.52 -9.64 -10.61
CA GLU A 12 0.72 -8.97 -11.00
C GLU A 12 1.26 -8.16 -9.81
N THR A 13 2.57 -8.25 -9.55
CA THR A 13 3.23 -7.44 -8.52
C THR A 13 3.67 -6.11 -9.15
N SER A 14 3.37 -4.99 -8.50
CA SER A 14 3.85 -3.69 -8.93
C SER A 14 5.37 -3.68 -8.99
N SER A 15 5.92 -3.27 -10.14
CA SER A 15 7.35 -3.21 -10.38
C SER A 15 7.99 -2.04 -9.65
N TYR A 16 9.16 -2.27 -9.09
CA TYR A 16 10.04 -1.26 -8.53
C TYR A 16 11.48 -1.63 -8.86
N ASP A 17 12.36 -0.63 -8.86
CA ASP A 17 13.79 -0.85 -9.01
C ASP A 17 14.44 -0.91 -7.62
N VAL A 18 15.25 -1.94 -7.35
CA VAL A 18 16.07 -1.99 -6.14
C VAL A 18 17.32 -1.15 -6.38
N ILE A 19 17.38 0.02 -5.73
CA ILE A 19 18.50 0.97 -5.85
C ILE A 19 19.69 0.51 -5.02
N THR A 20 19.43 0.05 -3.80
CA THR A 20 20.43 -0.62 -2.99
C THR A 20 19.77 -1.61 -2.05
N LYS A 21 20.46 -2.72 -1.80
CA LYS A 21 20.14 -3.65 -0.73
C LYS A 21 21.11 -3.43 0.42
N LYS A 22 20.58 -3.36 1.64
CA LYS A 22 21.35 -3.18 2.87
C LYS A 22 21.01 -4.32 3.82
N ASP A 23 21.74 -4.40 4.93
CA ASP A 23 21.44 -5.40 5.95
C ASP A 23 20.12 -5.05 6.66
N GLY A 24 19.09 -5.86 6.39
CA GLY A 24 17.75 -5.73 6.97
C GLY A 24 16.72 -4.95 6.15
N TYR A 25 17.09 -4.26 5.06
CA TYR A 25 16.14 -3.47 4.24
C TYR A 25 16.65 -3.18 2.83
N GLU A 26 15.78 -2.63 1.98
CA GLU A 26 16.09 -2.20 0.62
C GLU A 26 15.67 -0.74 0.40
N ILE A 27 16.44 0.01 -0.40
CA ILE A 27 15.95 1.25 -1.02
C ILE A 27 15.37 0.90 -2.39
N ARG A 28 14.10 1.23 -2.58
CA ARG A 28 13.34 0.93 -3.80
C ARG A 28 12.86 2.21 -4.45
N ARG A 29 12.99 2.30 -5.77
CA ARG A 29 12.39 3.36 -6.59
C ARG A 29 11.10 2.84 -7.20
N TYR A 30 10.02 3.56 -6.95
CA TYR A 30 8.75 3.37 -7.63
C TYR A 30 8.60 4.44 -8.68
N ASN A 31 8.24 4.01 -9.89
CA ASN A 31 7.83 4.94 -10.95
C ASN A 31 6.40 5.43 -10.68
N LYS A 32 5.89 6.23 -11.61
CA LYS A 32 4.51 6.71 -11.62
C LYS A 32 3.50 5.59 -11.33
N LEU A 33 2.63 5.81 -10.34
CA LEU A 33 1.55 4.87 -9.97
C LEU A 33 0.19 5.56 -10.01
N TYR A 34 -0.81 4.78 -10.38
CA TYR A 34 -2.22 5.12 -10.21
C TYR A 34 -2.81 4.30 -9.09
N LEU A 35 -3.48 4.95 -8.15
CA LEU A 35 -4.02 4.32 -6.96
C LEU A 35 -5.54 4.51 -6.89
N ALA A 36 -6.28 3.41 -6.74
CA ALA A 36 -7.69 3.47 -6.34
C ALA A 36 -7.76 3.36 -4.82
N GLN A 37 -8.28 4.39 -4.15
CA GLN A 37 -8.21 4.55 -2.70
C GLN A 37 -9.58 4.64 -2.05
N ILE A 38 -9.70 4.05 -0.86
CA ILE A 38 -10.80 4.29 0.07
C ILE A 38 -10.23 4.68 1.43
N SER A 39 -10.83 5.69 2.07
CA SER A 39 -10.49 6.08 3.43
C SER A 39 -11.64 5.83 4.39
N TYR A 40 -11.31 5.51 5.63
CA TYR A 40 -12.26 5.32 6.73
C TYR A 40 -11.63 5.68 8.06
N GLU A 41 -12.45 5.99 9.05
CA GLU A 41 -12.00 6.40 10.38
C GLU A 41 -12.30 5.32 11.41
N VAL A 42 -11.38 5.12 12.35
CA VAL A 42 -11.53 4.19 13.48
C VAL A 42 -11.02 4.86 14.77
N PRO A 43 -11.46 4.42 15.96
CA PRO A 43 -10.89 4.89 17.23
C PRO A 43 -9.38 4.61 17.35
N LEU A 44 -8.66 5.45 18.12
CA LEU A 44 -7.20 5.35 18.30
C LEU A 44 -6.72 3.99 18.82
N ASN A 45 -7.53 3.28 19.60
CA ASN A 45 -7.16 2.00 20.18
C ASN A 45 -7.53 0.79 19.30
N THR A 46 -7.92 1.02 18.05
CA THR A 46 -8.32 -0.04 17.12
C THR A 46 -7.08 -0.63 16.44
N ASP A 47 -6.85 -1.94 16.60
CA ASP A 47 -5.71 -2.63 15.98
C ASP A 47 -5.68 -2.48 14.44
N PHE A 48 -4.46 -2.51 13.88
CA PHE A 48 -4.13 -2.13 12.51
C PHE A 48 -5.05 -2.72 11.42
N LEU A 49 -5.27 -4.05 11.43
CA LEU A 49 -6.10 -4.71 10.42
C LEU A 49 -7.58 -4.80 10.79
N SER A 50 -7.99 -4.28 11.95
CA SER A 50 -9.40 -4.28 12.34
C SER A 50 -10.23 -3.51 11.31
N GLU A 51 -11.41 -4.06 11.01
CA GLU A 51 -12.37 -3.61 9.99
C GLU A 51 -11.87 -3.63 8.54
N SER A 52 -10.57 -3.81 8.28
CA SER A 52 -9.98 -3.72 6.93
C SER A 52 -10.67 -4.64 5.90
N GLY A 53 -11.06 -5.85 6.30
CA GLY A 53 -11.74 -6.81 5.41
C GLY A 53 -13.08 -6.31 4.87
N LEU A 54 -13.87 -5.57 5.67
CA LEU A 54 -15.12 -4.97 5.21
C LEU A 54 -14.85 -3.75 4.31
N ARG A 55 -13.80 -3.00 4.62
CA ARG A 55 -13.39 -1.80 3.87
C ARG A 55 -12.71 -2.12 2.54
N PHE A 56 -12.24 -3.35 2.36
CA PHE A 56 -11.73 -3.90 1.11
C PHE A 56 -12.82 -4.09 0.04
N ILE A 57 -14.06 -4.42 0.46
CA ILE A 57 -15.14 -4.83 -0.44
C ILE A 57 -15.46 -3.79 -1.54
N PRO A 58 -15.56 -2.47 -1.25
CA PRO A 58 -15.82 -1.47 -2.29
C PRO A 58 -14.74 -1.44 -3.37
N LEU A 59 -13.45 -1.43 -2.98
CA LEU A 59 -12.34 -1.47 -3.94
C LEU A 59 -12.35 -2.75 -4.77
N TYR A 60 -12.63 -3.88 -4.14
CA TYR A 60 -12.77 -5.17 -4.83
C TYR A 60 -13.91 -5.15 -5.85
N LYS A 61 -15.10 -4.64 -5.48
CA LYS A 61 -16.22 -4.49 -6.41
C LYS A 61 -15.85 -3.60 -7.60
N TYR A 62 -15.15 -2.49 -7.35
CA TYR A 62 -14.70 -1.59 -8.40
C TYR A 62 -13.81 -2.27 -9.42
N ILE A 63 -12.74 -2.96 -8.99
CA ILE A 63 -11.88 -3.72 -9.91
C ILE A 63 -12.60 -4.92 -10.54
N SER A 64 -13.68 -5.42 -9.92
CA SER A 64 -14.48 -6.53 -10.45
C SER A 64 -15.52 -6.11 -11.50
N GLY A 65 -15.54 -4.83 -11.92
CA GLY A 65 -16.46 -4.31 -12.95
C GLY A 65 -17.58 -3.42 -12.42
N CYS A 66 -17.59 -3.04 -11.15
CA CYS A 66 -18.51 -2.01 -10.63
C CYS A 66 -17.96 -0.60 -10.89
N ASN A 67 -17.78 -0.29 -12.17
CA ASN A 67 -17.34 0.99 -12.72
C ASN A 67 -18.19 1.32 -13.96
N ASP A 68 -18.05 2.54 -14.46
CA ASP A 68 -18.81 3.10 -15.58
C ASP A 68 -18.75 2.27 -16.87
N THR A 69 -17.59 1.67 -17.14
CA THR A 69 -17.33 0.85 -18.33
C THR A 69 -17.56 -0.65 -18.11
N GLN A 70 -17.92 -1.07 -16.90
CA GLN A 70 -18.02 -2.48 -16.50
C GLN A 70 -16.73 -3.29 -16.72
N THR A 71 -15.58 -2.61 -16.76
CA THR A 71 -14.28 -3.21 -17.04
C THR A 71 -13.76 -3.97 -15.83
N LYS A 72 -13.38 -5.23 -16.03
CA LYS A 72 -12.68 -6.03 -15.01
C LYS A 72 -11.18 -5.73 -15.04
N MET A 73 -10.65 -5.36 -13.89
CA MET A 73 -9.24 -5.06 -13.66
C MET A 73 -8.63 -6.14 -12.76
N SER A 74 -7.39 -6.52 -13.05
CA SER A 74 -6.66 -7.49 -12.23
C SER A 74 -6.33 -6.87 -10.88
N ILE A 75 -6.50 -7.63 -9.80
CA ILE A 75 -5.94 -7.26 -8.51
C ILE A 75 -4.41 -7.30 -8.58
N MET A 76 -3.75 -6.26 -8.06
CA MET A 76 -2.30 -6.18 -8.00
C MET A 76 -1.83 -6.21 -6.56
N ALA A 77 -0.64 -6.78 -6.35
CA ALA A 77 0.06 -6.70 -5.08
C ALA A 77 1.18 -5.64 -5.14
N PRO A 78 1.50 -4.95 -4.05
CA PRO A 78 0.83 -5.02 -2.74
C PRO A 78 -0.48 -4.21 -2.69
N VAL A 79 -1.34 -4.54 -1.73
CA VAL A 79 -2.34 -3.59 -1.20
C VAL A 79 -1.63 -2.66 -0.24
N ILE A 80 -1.81 -1.35 -0.44
CA ILE A 80 -1.15 -0.32 0.36
C ILE A 80 -2.11 0.18 1.43
N MET A 81 -1.65 0.20 2.67
CA MET A 81 -2.34 0.81 3.80
C MET A 81 -1.53 1.99 4.34
N GLN A 82 -2.23 3.05 4.76
CA GLN A 82 -1.67 4.23 5.42
C GLN A 82 -2.55 4.62 6.60
N GLU A 83 -1.95 5.18 7.64
CA GLU A 83 -2.64 5.72 8.80
C GLU A 83 -2.29 7.20 8.97
N ALA A 84 -3.29 8.01 9.29
CA ALA A 84 -3.11 9.37 9.75
C ALA A 84 -3.87 9.55 11.06
N GLU A 85 -3.15 9.84 12.12
CA GLU A 85 -3.72 10.04 13.46
C GLU A 85 -4.15 11.50 13.63
N ASN A 86 -5.35 11.71 14.18
CA ASN A 86 -5.84 13.02 14.57
C ASN A 86 -6.69 12.90 15.85
N ASN A 87 -6.17 13.43 16.95
CA ASN A 87 -6.79 13.33 18.28
C ASN A 87 -7.09 11.86 18.64
N CYS A 88 -8.37 11.52 18.84
CA CYS A 88 -8.81 10.18 19.24
C CYS A 88 -9.18 9.27 18.05
N ILE A 89 -8.90 9.68 16.81
CA ILE A 89 -9.30 9.01 15.58
C ILE A 89 -8.07 8.70 14.72
N ILE A 90 -8.06 7.52 14.13
CA ILE A 90 -7.14 7.12 13.06
C ILE A 90 -7.91 7.11 11.76
N LYS A 91 -7.46 7.91 10.78
CA LYS A 91 -7.90 7.80 9.41
C LYS A 91 -7.03 6.79 8.68
N ARG A 92 -7.62 5.67 8.28
CA ARG A 92 -6.98 4.64 7.45
C ARG A 92 -7.29 4.86 5.99
N THR A 93 -6.29 4.71 5.14
CA THR A 93 -6.47 4.70 3.69
C THR A 93 -5.94 3.39 3.12
N MET A 94 -6.80 2.68 2.40
CA MET A 94 -6.46 1.48 1.64
C MET A 94 -6.37 1.85 0.17
N SER A 95 -5.30 1.42 -0.50
CA SER A 95 -5.07 1.68 -1.92
C SER A 95 -4.77 0.41 -2.69
N PHE A 96 -5.41 0.25 -3.85
CA PHE A 96 -5.01 -0.71 -4.87
C PHE A 96 -4.20 -0.01 -5.94
N ILE A 97 -3.13 -0.66 -6.39
CA ILE A 97 -2.34 -0.20 -7.53
C ILE A 97 -3.09 -0.58 -8.80
N MET A 98 -3.30 0.39 -9.69
CA MET A 98 -3.83 0.16 -11.03
C MET A 98 -2.69 -0.26 -11.96
N SER A 99 -2.97 -1.19 -12.87
CA SER A 99 -1.94 -1.75 -13.76
C SER A 99 -1.34 -0.68 -14.67
N PRO A 100 -0.05 -0.33 -14.49
CA PRO A 100 0.58 0.74 -15.27
C PRO A 100 0.81 0.34 -16.72
N THR A 101 0.77 -0.97 -17.05
CA THR A 101 0.84 -1.47 -18.42
C THR A 101 -0.48 -1.35 -19.16
N LYS A 102 -1.61 -1.32 -18.43
CA LYS A 102 -2.96 -1.13 -19.00
C LYS A 102 -3.41 0.32 -18.98
N PHE A 103 -3.00 1.09 -17.98
CA PHE A 103 -3.42 2.46 -17.76
C PHE A 103 -2.20 3.39 -17.72
N THR A 104 -2.08 4.21 -18.77
CA THR A 104 -0.97 5.15 -18.96
C THR A 104 -1.33 6.60 -18.59
N SER A 105 -2.63 6.88 -18.48
CA SER A 105 -3.18 8.19 -18.13
C SER A 105 -4.46 8.05 -17.28
N LEU A 106 -4.80 9.09 -16.51
CA LEU A 106 -5.96 9.08 -15.60
C LEU A 106 -7.30 8.87 -16.32
N ASP A 107 -7.45 9.40 -17.53
CA ASP A 107 -8.66 9.33 -18.35
C ASP A 107 -8.95 7.91 -18.87
N GLN A 108 -7.96 7.02 -18.85
CA GLN A 108 -8.14 5.61 -19.22
C GLN A 108 -8.69 4.75 -18.07
N ILE A 109 -8.62 5.25 -16.83
CA ILE A 109 -9.02 4.48 -15.65
C ILE A 109 -10.54 4.55 -15.49
N PRO A 110 -11.26 3.41 -15.47
CA PRO A 110 -12.71 3.39 -15.30
C PRO A 110 -13.17 4.17 -14.08
N ILE A 111 -14.23 4.96 -14.21
CA ILE A 111 -14.73 5.79 -13.12
C ILE A 111 -15.51 4.89 -12.14
N PRO A 112 -15.23 4.93 -10.82
CA PRO A 112 -15.99 4.17 -9.84
C PRO A 112 -17.45 4.64 -9.79
N ASN A 113 -18.40 3.69 -9.80
CA ASN A 113 -19.83 4.01 -9.71
C ASN A 113 -20.27 4.57 -8.33
N GLY A 114 -19.41 4.47 -7.31
CA GLY A 114 -19.68 4.92 -5.95
C GLY A 114 -18.77 6.06 -5.51
N LYS A 115 -19.27 6.96 -4.66
CA LYS A 115 -18.56 8.17 -4.20
C LYS A 115 -17.38 7.94 -3.25
N ASN A 116 -17.15 6.70 -2.82
CA ASN A 116 -16.21 6.40 -1.74
C ASN A 116 -14.80 6.03 -2.24
N ILE A 117 -14.64 5.83 -3.55
CA ILE A 117 -13.36 5.48 -4.16
C ILE A 117 -12.81 6.71 -4.87
N ARG A 118 -11.57 7.05 -4.58
CA ARG A 118 -10.83 8.14 -5.24
C ARG A 118 -9.70 7.54 -6.06
N ILE A 119 -9.52 8.05 -7.27
CA ILE A 119 -8.35 7.73 -8.09
C ILE A 119 -7.31 8.82 -7.85
N VAL A 120 -6.10 8.41 -7.48
CA VAL A 120 -4.97 9.31 -7.19
C VAL A 120 -3.81 8.95 -8.10
N GLU A 121 -3.20 9.97 -8.67
CA GLU A 121 -1.98 9.84 -9.47
C GLU A 121 -0.77 10.22 -8.61
N GLN A 122 0.21 9.32 -8.54
CA GLN A 122 1.55 9.60 -8.01
C GLN A 122 2.45 9.87 -9.21
N THR A 123 2.60 11.13 -9.58
CA THR A 123 3.19 11.55 -10.86
C THR A 123 4.70 11.40 -10.94
N ASN A 124 5.40 11.58 -9.81
CA ASN A 124 6.86 11.55 -9.76
C ASN A 124 7.36 10.20 -9.27
N SER A 125 8.54 9.81 -9.74
CA SER A 125 9.26 8.70 -9.12
C SER A 125 9.56 9.03 -7.66
N PHE A 126 9.45 8.04 -6.80
CA PHE A 126 9.69 8.21 -5.37
C PHE A 126 10.46 7.03 -4.79
N TYR A 127 11.23 7.32 -3.74
CA TYR A 127 12.14 6.37 -3.12
C TYR A 127 11.63 5.99 -1.74
N LEU A 128 11.52 4.69 -1.50
CA LEU A 128 11.12 4.12 -0.22
C LEU A 128 12.25 3.25 0.33
N ALA A 129 12.57 3.42 1.61
CA ALA A 129 13.26 2.40 2.36
C ALA A 129 12.22 1.38 2.84
N CYS A 130 12.40 0.10 2.54
CA CYS A 130 11.44 -0.96 2.82
C CYS A 130 12.08 -2.11 3.60
N ILE A 131 11.50 -2.45 4.75
CA ILE A 131 11.80 -3.67 5.49
C ILE A 131 10.71 -4.71 5.25
N THR A 132 11.11 -5.94 4.92
CA THR A 132 10.17 -7.06 4.73
C THR A 132 10.11 -7.92 5.99
N PHE A 133 8.90 -8.34 6.35
CA PHE A 133 8.68 -9.25 7.48
C PHE A 133 7.46 -10.14 7.26
N ASN A 134 7.45 -11.27 7.98
CA ASN A 134 6.35 -12.23 7.95
C ASN A 134 5.38 -11.98 9.12
N MET A 135 4.29 -12.77 9.19
CA MET A 135 3.21 -12.68 10.18
C MET A 135 2.10 -11.68 9.81
N THR A 136 1.00 -11.71 10.56
CA THR A 136 -0.06 -10.71 10.44
C THR A 136 0.41 -9.37 10.99
N MET A 137 0.13 -8.28 10.27
CA MET A 137 0.37 -6.91 10.71
C MET A 137 -0.55 -6.57 11.90
N THR A 138 0.06 -6.06 12.97
CA THR A 138 -0.62 -5.53 14.16
C THR A 138 0.04 -4.21 14.50
N THR A 139 -0.62 -3.36 15.29
CA THR A 139 -0.05 -2.05 15.68
C THR A 139 1.33 -2.22 16.33
N GLU A 140 1.47 -3.21 17.23
CA GLU A 140 2.73 -3.51 17.92
C GLU A 140 3.85 -3.97 16.98
N LYS A 141 3.55 -4.94 16.09
CA LYS A 141 4.57 -5.47 15.15
C LYS A 141 4.99 -4.41 14.14
N ASN A 142 4.04 -3.60 13.70
CA ASN A 142 4.29 -2.50 12.80
C ASN A 142 5.26 -1.50 13.45
N ALA A 143 4.99 -1.07 14.69
CA ALA A 143 5.87 -0.17 15.42
C ALA A 143 7.28 -0.75 15.63
N ALA A 144 7.39 -2.05 15.95
CA ALA A 144 8.68 -2.71 16.12
C ALA A 144 9.50 -2.73 14.82
N LYS A 145 8.87 -3.07 13.68
CA LYS A 145 9.53 -3.10 12.38
C LYS A 145 9.83 -1.72 11.81
N GLU A 146 8.98 -0.73 12.09
CA GLU A 146 9.27 0.67 11.78
C GLU A 146 10.54 1.13 12.51
N LYS A 147 10.64 0.85 13.83
CA LYS A 147 11.81 1.20 14.63
C LYS A 147 13.09 0.55 14.06
N GLU A 148 13.03 -0.76 13.77
CA GLU A 148 14.14 -1.50 13.17
C GLU A 148 14.60 -0.90 11.83
N LEU A 149 13.65 -0.54 10.95
CA LEU A 149 13.95 0.09 9.68
C LEU A 149 14.62 1.46 9.87
N ARG A 150 14.11 2.29 10.78
CA ARG A 150 14.68 3.62 11.05
C ARG A 150 16.11 3.52 11.61
N GLU A 151 16.35 2.59 12.53
CA GLU A 151 17.68 2.35 13.11
C GLU A 151 18.67 1.84 12.04
N ALA A 152 18.25 0.89 11.20
CA ALA A 152 19.07 0.36 10.11
C ALA A 152 19.38 1.40 9.03
N ALA A 153 18.39 2.21 8.65
CA ALA A 153 18.58 3.30 7.70
C ALA A 153 19.52 4.38 8.24
N HIS A 154 19.34 4.77 9.50
CA HIS A 154 20.22 5.74 10.17
C HIS A 154 21.66 5.25 10.26
N ARG A 155 21.87 3.96 10.63
CA ARG A 155 23.19 3.32 10.65
C ARG A 155 23.92 3.45 9.31
N ASP A 156 23.19 3.34 8.21
CA ASP A 156 23.74 3.37 6.86
C ASP A 156 23.72 4.77 6.22
N GLY A 157 23.36 5.81 6.99
CA GLY A 157 23.39 7.22 6.57
C GLY A 157 22.17 7.69 5.77
N PHE A 158 21.08 6.91 5.70
CA PHE A 158 19.85 7.34 5.05
C PHE A 158 18.92 8.09 6.01
N GLN A 159 18.38 9.21 5.55
CA GLN A 159 17.34 9.96 6.26
C GLN A 159 15.96 9.53 5.73
N LEU A 160 15.09 9.09 6.64
CA LEU A 160 13.71 8.71 6.33
C LEU A 160 12.74 9.79 6.82
N SER A 161 11.55 9.88 6.21
CA SER A 161 10.53 10.83 6.66
C SER A 161 10.21 10.63 8.13
N SER A 162 10.25 11.72 8.90
CA SER A 162 9.86 11.73 10.31
C SER A 162 8.34 11.83 10.50
N ASN A 163 7.60 12.17 9.46
CA ASN A 163 6.14 12.24 9.49
C ASN A 163 5.55 10.82 9.50
N LYS A 164 4.86 10.46 10.58
CA LYS A 164 4.22 9.13 10.72
C LYS A 164 3.18 8.85 9.62
N ASN A 165 2.55 9.89 9.08
CA ASN A 165 1.51 9.74 8.05
C ASN A 165 2.10 9.30 6.70
N ASP A 166 3.42 9.38 6.54
CA ASP A 166 4.11 8.98 5.31
C ASP A 166 4.47 7.48 5.30
N ILE A 167 4.26 6.77 6.40
CA ILE A 167 4.56 5.34 6.51
C ILE A 167 3.55 4.55 5.67
N LEU A 168 4.07 3.69 4.81
CA LEU A 168 3.29 2.80 3.96
C LEU A 168 3.42 1.36 4.45
N TYR A 169 2.29 0.69 4.52
CA TYR A 169 2.18 -0.70 4.94
C TYR A 169 1.71 -1.55 3.75
N PHE A 170 2.57 -2.42 3.25
CA PHE A 170 2.32 -3.18 2.03
C PHE A 170 1.95 -4.63 2.38
N GLY A 171 0.73 -5.03 2.06
CA GLY A 171 0.23 -6.40 2.21
C GLY A 171 0.20 -7.13 0.88
N TYR A 172 0.90 -8.26 0.77
CA TYR A 172 1.02 -9.01 -0.50
C TYR A 172 0.05 -10.18 -0.61
N ASN A 173 -0.49 -10.65 0.51
CA ASN A 173 -1.20 -11.92 0.57
C ASN A 173 -2.69 -11.75 0.86
N PRO A 174 -3.53 -12.70 0.39
CA PRO A 174 -4.93 -12.73 0.78
C PRO A 174 -5.09 -13.00 2.28
N PRO A 175 -6.26 -12.67 2.85
CA PRO A 175 -6.51 -12.79 4.29
C PRO A 175 -6.33 -14.21 4.85
N PHE A 176 -6.54 -15.25 4.02
CA PHE A 176 -6.55 -16.66 4.41
C PHE A 176 -5.16 -17.34 4.45
N ILE A 177 -4.09 -16.65 4.06
CA ILE A 177 -2.73 -17.21 4.14
C ILE A 177 -2.31 -17.38 5.61
N ILE A 178 -1.70 -18.53 5.92
CA ILE A 178 -1.14 -18.82 7.24
C ILE A 178 -0.16 -17.70 7.63
N PRO A 179 -0.23 -17.14 8.86
CA PRO A 179 0.55 -15.96 9.23
C PRO A 179 2.05 -16.04 8.91
N HIS A 180 2.71 -17.16 9.19
CA HIS A 180 4.14 -17.36 8.95
C HIS A 180 4.56 -17.24 7.47
N PHE A 181 3.62 -17.44 6.54
CA PHE A 181 3.84 -17.32 5.09
C PHE A 181 3.31 -16.00 4.52
N LYS A 182 2.75 -15.12 5.34
CA LYS A 182 2.47 -13.75 4.91
C LYS A 182 3.79 -13.03 4.69
N ARG A 183 3.82 -12.20 3.66
CA ARG A 183 4.84 -11.22 3.36
C ARG A 183 4.18 -9.86 3.51
N ASN A 184 4.80 -9.00 4.31
CA ASN A 184 4.43 -7.61 4.41
C ASN A 184 5.69 -6.76 4.38
N ASP A 185 5.57 -5.54 3.87
CA ASP A 185 6.63 -4.56 3.96
C ASP A 185 6.16 -3.34 4.75
N ILE A 186 7.06 -2.75 5.54
CA ILE A 186 6.92 -1.37 6.01
C ILE A 186 7.87 -0.54 5.17
N CYS A 187 7.33 0.50 4.55
CA CYS A 187 8.07 1.38 3.67
C CYS A 187 7.94 2.83 4.12
N ILE A 188 9.06 3.56 4.14
CA ILE A 188 9.11 4.96 4.55
C ILE A 188 9.85 5.77 3.49
N PRO A 189 9.34 6.94 3.06
CA PRO A 189 10.02 7.80 2.10
C PRO A 189 11.42 8.20 2.54
N VAL A 190 12.36 8.21 1.60
CA VAL A 190 13.73 8.68 1.80
C VAL A 190 13.80 10.20 1.53
N ILE A 191 14.34 10.96 2.48
CA ILE A 191 14.44 12.44 2.45
C ILE A 191 15.78 12.91 1.87
N ASN A 192 16.41 12.12 0.99
CA ASN A 192 17.70 12.51 0.43
C ASN A 192 17.52 13.27 -0.90
N GLN A 193 18.08 14.48 -0.99
CA GLN A 193 17.89 15.38 -2.13
C GLN A 193 18.52 14.84 -3.43
N GLU A 194 19.59 14.04 -3.34
CA GLU A 194 20.30 13.51 -4.52
C GLU A 194 19.55 12.40 -5.27
N LEU A 195 18.63 11.68 -4.60
CA LEU A 195 17.82 10.65 -5.25
C LEU A 195 16.54 11.24 -5.88
N ASN A 196 16.04 12.36 -5.35
CA ASN A 196 14.80 13.00 -5.80
C ASN A 196 15.00 14.01 -6.96
N SER A 197 16.22 14.12 -7.51
CA SER A 197 16.62 15.11 -8.51
C SER A 197 16.77 14.59 -9.95
N HIS A 198 16.23 13.40 -10.28
CA HIS A 198 16.23 12.85 -11.64
C HIS A 198 14.85 12.36 -12.08
#